data_AF-A0A8T0IHX7-F1
#
_entry.id   AF-A0A8T0IHX7-F1
#
_cell.length_a   1.000
_cell.length_b   1.000
_cell.length_c   1.000
_cell.angle_alpha   90.00
_cell.angle_beta   90.00
_cell.angle_gamma   90.00
#
_symmetry.space_group_name_H-M   'P 1'
#
loop_
_entity.id
_entity.type
_entity.pdbx_description
1 polymer ?
#
loop_
_entity_poly.entity_id
_entity_poly.type
_entity_poly.pdbx_seq_one_letter_code
_entity_poly.pdbx_strand_id
1 'polypeptide(L)'
;MVKLAMHIPTKDHKYMNESLELMNKLLKDMIHGRREAARKGVTSSFGDHLLGCMLSSITSESWDPNSLEFNLSTVMNNCKLFYFAGQDTVVNDSLFMLLTLALHPEWQHRCRHKLLEVVMDDEHFDPRVLVNLKVV
;
A
#
# COMPACT_ATOMS: atom_id res chain seq x y z
N MET A 1 -9.76 12.24 -19.34
CA MET A 1 -11.00 12.39 -18.53
C MET A 1 -10.76 12.89 -17.11
N VAL A 2 -9.65 12.57 -16.42
CA VAL A 2 -9.42 12.98 -15.01
C VAL A 2 -9.22 14.50 -14.81
N LYS A 3 -8.60 15.21 -15.77
CA LYS A 3 -8.31 16.66 -15.64
C LYS A 3 -9.53 17.58 -15.56
N LEU A 4 -10.66 17.21 -16.18
CA LEU A 4 -11.86 18.07 -16.18
C LEU A 4 -12.60 18.00 -14.83
N ALA A 5 -12.63 16.82 -14.21
CA ALA A 5 -13.28 16.60 -12.92
C ALA A 5 -12.60 17.37 -11.77
N MET A 6 -11.29 17.64 -11.87
CA MET A 6 -10.54 18.43 -10.88
C MET A 6 -10.83 19.95 -10.90
N HIS A 7 -11.60 20.45 -11.87
CA HIS A 7 -11.93 21.89 -11.95
C HIS A 7 -13.37 22.19 -11.54
N ILE A 8 -14.17 21.16 -11.27
CA ILE A 8 -15.57 21.30 -10.88
C ILE A 8 -15.68 21.08 -9.37
N PRO A 9 -16.15 22.07 -8.58
CA PRO A 9 -16.16 21.98 -7.12
C PRO A 9 -17.31 21.10 -6.59
N THR A 10 -17.27 19.80 -6.90
CA THR A 10 -18.21 18.80 -6.37
C THR A 10 -17.79 18.34 -4.96
N LYS A 11 -18.69 17.67 -4.25
CA LYS A 11 -18.37 17.02 -2.97
C LYS A 11 -17.22 16.02 -3.13
N ASP A 12 -17.27 15.20 -4.19
CA ASP A 12 -16.25 14.20 -4.48
C ASP A 12 -14.89 14.83 -4.79
N HIS A 13 -14.86 15.96 -5.51
CA HIS A 13 -13.63 16.69 -5.77
C HIS A 13 -13.02 17.26 -4.48
N LYS A 14 -13.84 17.86 -3.60
CA LYS A 14 -13.36 18.34 -2.29
C LYS A 14 -12.77 17.21 -1.46
N TYR A 15 -13.50 16.09 -1.36
CA TYR A 15 -13.04 14.90 -0.64
C TYR A 15 -11.72 14.33 -1.21
N MET A 16 -11.60 14.27 -2.54
CA MET A 16 -10.39 13.80 -3.20
C MET A 16 -9.20 14.71 -2.90
N ASN A 17 -9.39 16.03 -2.92
CA ASN A 17 -8.33 16.98 -2.57
C ASN A 17 -7.92 16.85 -1.10
N GLU A 18 -8.87 16.81 -0.17
CA GLU A 18 -8.59 16.62 1.27
C GLU A 18 -7.81 15.32 1.51
N SER A 19 -8.19 14.24 0.82
CA SER A 19 -7.49 12.95 0.89
C SER A 19 -6.07 13.02 0.34
N LEU A 20 -5.87 13.70 -0.80
CA LEU A 20 -4.55 13.92 -1.40
C LEU A 20 -3.66 14.81 -0.52
N GLU A 21 -4.22 15.84 0.12
CA GLU A 21 -3.51 16.71 1.05
C GLU A 21 -3.05 15.94 2.30
N LEU A 22 -3.94 15.15 2.89
CA LEU A 22 -3.61 14.28 4.01
C LEU A 22 -2.52 13.28 3.64
N MET A 23 -2.65 12.61 2.48
CA MET A 23 -1.65 11.66 1.99
C MET A 23 -0.29 12.34 1.78
N ASN A 24 -0.27 13.54 1.19
CA ASN A 24 0.95 14.33 1.02
C ASN A 24 1.62 14.63 2.36
N LYS A 25 0.84 15.06 3.36
CA LYS A 25 1.33 15.35 4.71
C LYS A 25 1.94 14.11 5.34
N LEU A 26 1.21 12.99 5.37
CA LEU A 26 1.65 11.75 5.97
C LEU A 26 2.93 11.22 5.31
N LEU A 27 3.01 11.25 3.98
CA LEU A 27 4.22 10.83 3.25
C LEU A 27 5.42 11.72 3.58
N LYS A 28 5.23 13.05 3.63
CA LYS A 28 6.29 13.98 4.01
C LYS A 28 6.81 13.70 5.42
N ASP A 29 5.90 13.53 6.39
CA ASP A 29 6.25 13.25 7.77
C ASP A 29 7.04 11.93 7.88
N MET A 30 6.59 10.89 7.16
CA MET A 30 7.25 9.57 7.14
C MET A 30 8.64 9.61 6.52
N ILE A 31 8.83 10.38 5.44
CA ILE A 31 10.12 10.54 4.78
C ILE A 31 11.06 11.37 5.66
N HIS A 32 10.57 12.49 6.19
CA HIS A 32 11.34 13.36 7.07
C HIS A 32 11.83 12.62 8.32
N GLY A 33 10.95 11.86 8.98
CA GLY A 33 11.32 11.06 10.15
C GLY A 33 12.44 10.06 9.85
N ARG A 34 12.38 9.37 8.71
CA ARG A 34 13.43 8.43 8.27
C ARG A 34 14.74 9.14 7.94
N ARG A 35 14.69 10.28 7.26
CA ARG A 35 15.89 11.08 6.92
C ARG A 35 16.58 11.63 8.17
N GLU A 36 15.82 12.13 9.12
CA GLU A 36 16.37 12.64 10.38
C GLU A 36 16.98 11.53 11.23
N ALA A 37 16.35 10.34 11.28
CA ALA A 37 16.92 9.19 11.98
C ALA A 37 18.26 8.76 11.38
N ALA A 38 18.36 8.70 10.05
CA ALA A 38 19.62 8.40 9.35
C ALA A 38 20.67 9.50 9.58
N ARG A 39 20.30 10.79 9.48
CA ARG A 39 21.21 11.93 9.69
C ARG A 39 21.79 11.95 11.10
N LYS A 40 21.01 11.55 12.10
CA LYS A 40 21.44 11.45 13.50
C LYS A 40 22.19 10.15 13.82
N GLY A 41 22.38 9.26 12.83
CA GLY A 41 23.01 7.96 13.02
C GLY A 41 22.19 6.98 13.88
N VAL A 42 20.88 7.22 14.04
CA VAL A 42 19.98 6.35 14.80
C VAL A 42 19.69 5.06 14.04
N THR A 43 19.68 5.12 12.70
CA THR A 43 19.51 3.97 11.82
C THR A 43 20.59 3.95 10.75
N SER A 44 21.05 2.77 10.36
CA SER A 44 22.01 2.57 9.28
C SER A 44 21.36 2.45 7.89
N SER A 45 20.04 2.31 7.83
CA SER A 45 19.27 2.23 6.58
C SER A 45 17.89 2.89 6.71
N PHE A 46 17.23 3.06 5.56
CA PHE A 46 15.85 3.55 5.47
C PHE A 46 14.78 2.44 5.54
N GLY A 47 15.20 1.19 5.79
CA GLY A 47 14.36 -0.01 5.73
C GLY A 47 14.44 -0.72 4.37
N ASP A 48 14.02 -1.99 4.37
CA ASP A 48 13.96 -2.91 3.22
C ASP A 48 12.60 -2.88 2.48
N HIS A 49 11.62 -2.17 3.05
CA HIS A 49 10.34 -1.90 2.40
C HIS A 49 10.51 -0.94 1.21
N LEU A 50 9.54 -0.94 0.28
CA LEU A 50 9.56 -0.15 -0.96
C LEU A 50 10.02 1.32 -0.78
N LEU A 51 9.46 2.03 0.21
CA LEU A 51 9.87 3.42 0.49
C LEU A 51 11.33 3.55 0.92
N GLY A 52 11.87 2.58 1.66
CA GLY A 52 13.24 2.58 2.15
C GLY A 52 14.22 2.30 1.01
N CYS A 53 13.87 1.38 0.12
CA CYS A 53 14.61 1.14 -1.13
C CYS A 53 14.66 2.40 -2.01
N MET A 54 13.52 3.07 -2.22
CA MET A 54 13.46 4.32 -2.99
C MET A 54 14.26 5.47 -2.33
N LEU A 55 14.26 5.58 -1.00
CA LEU A 55 15.06 6.57 -0.29
C LEU A 55 16.57 6.25 -0.36
N SER A 56 16.92 4.96 -0.37
CA SER A 56 18.31 4.51 -0.48
C SER A 56 18.88 4.75 -1.88
N SER A 57 18.08 4.58 -2.94
CA SER A 57 18.54 4.83 -4.31
C SER A 57 18.84 6.32 -4.55
N ILE A 58 17.98 7.23 -4.08
CA ILE A 58 18.15 8.68 -4.29
C ILE A 58 19.26 9.32 -3.45
N THR A 59 19.73 8.64 -2.40
CA THR A 59 20.81 9.15 -1.52
C THR A 59 22.19 8.68 -1.94
N SER A 60 22.26 7.70 -2.85
CA SER A 60 23.52 7.14 -3.38
C SER A 60 24.12 7.95 -4.53
N GLU A 61 23.32 8.78 -5.21
CA GLU A 61 23.77 9.67 -6.28
C GLU A 61 24.23 11.02 -5.71
N SER A 62 25.32 11.57 -6.26
CA SER A 62 25.99 12.79 -5.81
C SER A 62 25.02 13.91 -5.43
N TRP A 63 25.19 14.44 -4.23
CA TRP A 63 24.30 15.40 -3.56
C TRP A 63 24.21 16.74 -4.30
N ASP A 64 23.34 16.86 -5.31
CA ASP A 64 22.88 18.15 -5.85
C ASP A 64 21.53 18.50 -5.19
N PRO A 65 21.44 19.61 -4.42
CA PRO A 65 20.20 20.05 -3.79
C PRO A 65 19.00 20.17 -4.76
N ASN A 66 19.24 20.55 -6.01
CA ASN A 66 18.17 20.68 -7.02
C ASN A 66 17.71 19.30 -7.53
N SER A 67 18.64 18.36 -7.73
CA SER A 67 18.32 16.97 -8.06
C SER A 67 17.54 16.27 -6.94
N LEU A 68 17.81 16.63 -5.68
CA LEU A 68 17.20 16.03 -4.51
C LEU A 68 15.71 16.34 -4.38
N GLU A 69 15.28 17.56 -4.71
CA GLU A 69 13.87 17.95 -4.70
C GLU A 69 13.08 17.24 -5.81
N PHE A 70 13.69 17.13 -7.01
CA PHE A 70 13.13 16.37 -8.12
C PHE A 70 13.01 14.86 -7.78
N ASN A 71 14.04 14.30 -7.16
CA ASN A 71 14.06 12.90 -6.72
C ASN A 71 13.04 12.64 -5.60
N LEU A 72 12.86 13.57 -4.65
CA LEU A 72 11.87 13.44 -3.59
C LEU A 72 10.43 13.49 -4.12
N SER A 73 10.14 14.40 -5.05
CA SER A 73 8.83 14.46 -5.73
C SER A 73 8.51 13.14 -6.43
N THR A 74 9.52 12.55 -7.08
CA THR A 74 9.41 11.24 -7.73
C THR A 74 9.08 10.12 -6.72
N VAL A 75 9.77 10.07 -5.57
CA VAL A 75 9.45 9.10 -4.50
C VAL A 75 8.02 9.28 -4.00
N MET A 76 7.60 10.53 -3.75
CA MET A 76 6.23 10.81 -3.30
C MET A 76 5.18 10.38 -4.32
N ASN A 77 5.39 10.67 -5.61
CA ASN A 77 4.44 10.31 -6.66
C ASN A 77 4.35 8.79 -6.86
N ASN A 78 5.48 8.09 -6.82
CA ASN A 78 5.50 6.63 -6.88
C ASN A 78 4.76 6.02 -5.67
N CYS A 79 4.99 6.51 -4.44
CA CYS A 79 4.26 6.03 -3.27
C CYS A 79 2.74 6.17 -3.42
N LYS A 80 2.26 7.31 -3.92
CA LYS A 80 0.83 7.53 -4.17
C LYS A 80 0.31 6.55 -5.22
N LEU A 81 1.05 6.38 -6.31
CA LEU A 81 0.67 5.48 -7.39
C LEU A 81 0.50 4.05 -6.88
N PHE A 82 1.47 3.53 -6.12
CA PHE A 82 1.41 2.19 -5.55
C PHE A 82 0.26 2.03 -4.55
N TYR A 83 0.03 3.06 -3.72
CA TYR A 83 -1.08 3.04 -2.78
C TYR A 83 -2.43 2.97 -3.50
N PHE A 84 -2.70 3.86 -4.45
CA PHE A 84 -4.00 3.88 -5.15
C PHE A 84 -4.20 2.65 -6.03
N ALA A 85 -3.18 2.25 -6.79
CA ALA A 85 -3.27 1.06 -7.62
C ALA A 85 -3.51 -0.21 -6.79
N GLY A 86 -2.86 -0.34 -5.63
CA GLY A 86 -3.03 -1.48 -4.74
C GLY A 86 -4.34 -1.47 -3.97
N GLN A 87 -4.75 -0.32 -3.45
CA GLN A 87 -5.93 -0.22 -2.60
C GLN A 87 -7.22 -0.45 -3.38
N ASP A 88 -7.41 0.26 -4.50
CA ASP A 88 -8.69 0.24 -5.22
C ASP A 88 -8.98 -1.15 -5.82
N THR A 89 -7.94 -1.84 -6.31
CA THR A 89 -8.06 -3.19 -6.85
C THR A 89 -8.38 -4.21 -5.77
N VAL A 90 -7.61 -4.24 -4.68
CA VAL A 90 -7.80 -5.22 -3.58
C VAL A 90 -9.14 -5.04 -2.88
N VAL A 91 -9.59 -3.80 -2.67
CA VAL A 91 -10.91 -3.53 -2.05
C VAL A 91 -12.03 -4.02 -2.95
N ASN A 92 -11.97 -3.73 -4.25
CA ASN A 92 -12.98 -4.16 -5.21
C ASN A 92 -13.05 -5.70 -5.29
N ASP A 93 -11.90 -6.36 -5.45
CA ASP A 93 -11.83 -7.81 -5.55
C ASP A 93 -12.32 -8.49 -4.26
N SER A 94 -11.96 -7.93 -3.09
CA SER A 94 -12.45 -8.42 -1.80
C SER A 94 -13.97 -8.28 -1.65
N LEU A 95 -14.54 -7.16 -2.12
CA LEU A 95 -15.98 -6.95 -2.10
C LEU A 95 -16.70 -8.00 -2.96
N PHE A 96 -16.20 -8.23 -4.18
CA PHE A 96 -16.76 -9.27 -5.06
C PHE A 96 -16.62 -10.66 -4.46
N MET A 97 -15.46 -11.03 -3.91
CA MET A 97 -15.29 -12.31 -3.22
C MET A 97 -16.28 -12.50 -2.08
N LEU A 98 -16.44 -11.49 -1.22
CA LEU A 98 -17.39 -11.54 -0.10
C LEU A 98 -18.84 -11.64 -0.58
N LEU A 99 -19.21 -10.86 -1.61
CA LEU A 99 -20.54 -10.90 -2.22
C LEU A 99 -20.82 -12.29 -2.80
N THR A 100 -19.90 -12.83 -3.60
CA THR A 100 -20.04 -14.17 -4.20
C THR A 100 -20.20 -15.24 -3.12
N LEU A 101 -19.39 -15.21 -2.06
CA LEU A 101 -19.53 -16.15 -0.95
C LEU A 101 -20.86 -16.00 -0.20
N ALA A 102 -21.39 -14.79 -0.06
CA ALA A 102 -22.69 -14.55 0.57
C ALA A 102 -23.86 -15.07 -0.27
N LEU A 103 -23.76 -14.96 -1.60
CA LEU A 103 -24.76 -15.47 -2.54
C LEU A 103 -24.70 -17.01 -2.70
N HIS A 104 -23.59 -17.62 -2.30
CA HIS A 104 -23.32 -19.06 -2.42
C HIS A 104 -22.89 -19.69 -1.09
N PRO A 105 -23.80 -19.81 -0.10
CA PRO A 105 -23.48 -20.32 1.23
C PRO A 105 -22.84 -21.72 1.24
N GLU A 106 -23.17 -22.57 0.28
CA GLU A 106 -22.57 -23.89 0.08
C GLU A 106 -21.06 -23.81 -0.18
N TRP A 107 -20.64 -22.87 -1.03
CA TRP A 107 -19.23 -22.62 -1.32
C TRP A 107 -18.55 -21.96 -0.12
N GLN A 108 -19.23 -21.05 0.57
CA GLN A 108 -18.73 -20.44 1.79
C GLN A 108 -18.48 -21.48 2.89
N HIS A 109 -19.39 -22.43 3.07
CA HIS A 109 -19.22 -23.51 4.04
C HIS A 109 -18.06 -24.44 3.66
N ARG A 110 -17.95 -24.84 2.39
CA ARG A 110 -16.84 -25.66 1.88
C ARG A 110 -15.48 -24.97 2.09
N CYS A 111 -15.38 -23.67 1.77
CA CYS A 111 -14.17 -22.89 2.00
C CYS A 111 -13.77 -22.84 3.48
N ARG A 112 -14.74 -22.59 4.38
CA ARG A 112 -14.48 -22.59 5.83
C ARG A 112 -14.01 -23.94 6.32
N HIS A 113 -14.69 -25.03 5.93
CA HIS A 113 -14.29 -26.38 6.30
C HIS A 113 -12.85 -26.68 5.85
N LYS A 114 -12.51 -26.32 4.60
CA LYS A 114 -11.16 -26.57 4.08
C LYS A 114 -10.08 -25.73 4.77
N LEU A 115 -10.40 -24.47 5.10
CA LEU A 115 -9.52 -23.63 5.89
C LEU A 115 -9.25 -24.24 7.26
N LEU A 116 -10.30 -24.73 7.92
CA LEU A 116 -10.19 -25.39 9.20
C LEU A 116 -9.31 -26.65 9.11
N GLU A 117 -9.53 -27.51 8.12
CA GLU A 117 -8.69 -28.70 7.88
C GLU A 117 -7.20 -28.37 7.68
N VAL A 118 -6.89 -27.26 7.00
CA VAL A 118 -5.50 -26.90 6.64
C VAL A 118 -4.80 -26.10 7.74
N VAL A 119 -5.54 -25.34 8.55
CA VAL A 119 -4.98 -24.32 9.47
C VAL A 119 -5.13 -24.68 10.96
N MET A 120 -6.03 -25.58 11.35
CA MET A 120 -6.45 -25.72 12.76
C MET A 120 -5.45 -26.35 13.75
N ASP A 121 -4.25 -26.73 13.36
CA ASP A 121 -3.37 -27.53 14.24
C ASP A 121 -2.03 -26.88 14.61
N ASP A 122 -1.84 -25.58 14.35
CA ASP A 122 -0.59 -24.89 14.66
C ASP A 122 -0.80 -23.56 15.41
N GLU A 123 -0.10 -23.37 16.53
CA GLU A 123 -0.02 -22.08 17.24
C GLU A 123 0.63 -20.99 16.37
N HIS A 124 1.37 -21.39 15.32
CA HIS A 124 1.96 -20.50 14.33
C HIS A 124 1.43 -20.79 12.91
N PHE A 125 0.65 -19.87 12.37
CA PHE A 125 0.21 -19.93 10.97
C PHE A 125 1.40 -19.77 10.00
N ASP A 126 1.77 -20.82 9.27
CA ASP A 126 2.69 -20.75 8.14
C ASP A 126 1.92 -20.46 6.84
N PRO A 127 2.10 -19.29 6.18
CA PRO A 127 1.39 -18.96 4.94
C PRO A 127 1.55 -19.97 3.81
N ARG A 128 2.61 -20.80 3.82
CA ARG A 128 2.82 -21.85 2.82
C ARG A 128 1.74 -22.92 2.86
N VAL A 129 1.04 -23.11 3.99
CA VAL A 129 -0.07 -24.06 4.10
C VAL A 129 -1.24 -23.68 3.19
N LEU A 130 -1.37 -22.39 2.82
CA LEU A 130 -2.43 -21.91 1.93
C LEU A 130 -2.35 -22.55 0.54
N VAL A 131 -1.19 -23.07 0.10
CA VAL A 131 -1.08 -23.83 -1.16
C VAL A 131 -1.96 -25.09 -1.18
N ASN A 132 -2.33 -25.59 0.00
CA ASN A 132 -3.19 -26.76 0.18
C ASN A 132 -4.69 -26.41 0.22
N LEU A 133 -5.05 -25.11 0.15
CA LEU A 133 -6.43 -24.65 -0.05
C LEU A 133 -6.88 -24.86 -1.49
N LYS A 134 -7.02 -26.12 -1.90
CA LYS A 134 -7.61 -26.47 -3.19
C LYS A 134 -9.13 -26.50 -3.05
N VAL A 135 -9.77 -25.39 -3.40
CA VAL A 135 -11.23 -25.34 -3.58
C VAL A 135 -11.52 -25.50 -5.07
N VAL A 136 -11.44 -26.75 -5.53
CA VAL A 136 -12.01 -27.24 -6.78
C VAL A 136 -12.69 -28.56 -6.46
#